data_AF-A0AAV2RJL6-F1
#
_entry.id   AF-A0AAV2RJL6-F1
#
_cell.length_a   1.000
_cell.length_b   1.000
_cell.length_c   1.000
_cell.angle_alpha   90.00
_cell.angle_beta   90.00
_cell.angle_gamma   90.00
#
_symmetry.space_group_name_H-M   'P 1'
#
loop_
_entity.id
_entity.type
_entity.pdbx_description
1 polymer ?
#
loop_
_entity_poly.entity_id
_entity_poly.type
_entity_poly.pdbx_seq_one_letter_code
_entity_poly.pdbx_strand_id
1 'polypeptide(L)'
;MSRGVPGIREVIVNVTDLASVILDPFKYGRFSTYPLVDRWAPLCLEAMEQKEIQDLRKEQFDIVILSIVHSECLLAIVHEMKIPYIWATVSGFMANMHSELAGSPHFQSFSPNLLSGAVADSKGLPFYHRFVGALADLYTMHVFHIGVK
;
A
#
# COMPACT_ATOMS: atom_id res chain seq x y z
N MET A 1 23.52 6.91 -3.93
CA MET A 1 24.82 6.37 -3.49
C MET A 1 24.62 5.79 -2.10
N SER A 2 24.15 4.54 -2.01
CA SER A 2 23.83 3.87 -0.74
C SER A 2 25.15 3.46 -0.06
N ARG A 3 25.35 3.88 1.19
CA ARG A 3 26.45 3.40 2.04
C ARG A 3 26.01 2.03 2.56
N GLY A 4 26.44 0.96 1.89
CA GLY A 4 26.07 -0.40 2.25
C GLY A 4 26.52 -0.75 3.66
N VAL A 5 25.57 -1.12 4.52
CA VAL A 5 25.85 -1.68 5.84
C VAL A 5 26.18 -3.18 5.66
N PRO A 6 27.23 -3.71 6.31
CA PRO A 6 27.57 -5.12 6.20
C PRO A 6 26.39 -6.02 6.60
N GLY A 7 26.08 -7.03 5.77
CA GLY A 7 24.98 -7.97 6.03
C GLY A 7 23.58 -7.44 5.70
N ILE A 8 23.45 -6.21 5.18
CA ILE A 8 22.17 -5.65 4.73
C ILE A 8 22.17 -5.51 3.22
N ARG A 9 21.21 -6.18 2.57
CA ARG A 9 20.93 -6.04 1.14
C ARG A 9 19.75 -5.08 0.97
N GLU A 10 20.03 -3.85 0.53
CA GLU A 10 19.01 -2.89 0.14
C GLU A 10 18.63 -3.12 -1.32
N VAL A 11 17.35 -3.38 -1.59
CA VAL A 11 16.82 -3.57 -2.95
C VAL A 11 15.81 -2.47 -3.20
N ILE A 12 16.14 -1.58 -4.13
CA ILE A 12 15.25 -0.49 -4.54
C ILE A 12 14.59 -0.92 -5.84
N VAL A 13 13.29 -1.18 -5.77
CA VAL A 13 12.51 -1.52 -6.97
C VAL A 13 12.55 -0.34 -7.92
N ASN A 14 13.11 -0.54 -9.11
CA ASN A 14 13.22 0.53 -10.11
C ASN A 14 11.93 0.60 -10.94
N VAL A 15 10.81 0.81 -10.27
CA VAL A 15 9.56 1.18 -10.96
C VAL A 15 9.55 2.68 -11.13
N THR A 16 8.95 3.15 -12.24
CA THR A 16 8.83 4.55 -12.62
C THR A 16 8.66 5.45 -11.40
N ASP A 17 9.50 6.49 -11.27
CA ASP A 17 9.45 7.43 -10.14
C ASP A 17 8.00 7.82 -9.88
N LEU A 18 7.50 7.54 -8.66
CA LEU A 18 6.13 7.84 -8.29
C LEU A 18 5.82 9.33 -8.46
N ALA A 19 6.84 10.21 -8.42
CA ALA A 19 6.69 11.63 -8.73
C ALA A 19 6.16 11.90 -10.14
N SER A 20 6.35 10.97 -11.09
CA SER A 20 5.80 11.07 -12.45
C SER A 20 4.31 10.71 -12.54
N VAL A 21 3.77 10.00 -11.53
CA VAL A 21 2.37 9.56 -11.48
C VAL A 21 1.56 10.41 -10.52
N ILE A 22 2.17 10.83 -9.40
CA ILE A 22 1.55 11.70 -8.40
C ILE A 22 1.47 13.12 -8.96
N LEU A 23 0.27 13.70 -8.98
CA LEU A 23 0.11 15.11 -9.33
C LEU A 23 0.65 16.00 -8.19
N ASP A 24 0.98 17.24 -8.49
CA ASP A 24 1.46 18.19 -7.48
C ASP A 24 0.50 18.25 -6.26
N PRO A 25 0.93 17.80 -5.07
CA PRO A 25 0.09 17.77 -3.88
C PRO A 25 -0.30 19.16 -3.38
N PHE A 26 0.50 20.19 -3.67
CA PHE A 26 0.18 21.57 -3.32
C PHE A 26 -0.90 22.16 -4.22
N LYS A 27 -1.07 21.62 -5.42
CA LYS A 27 -2.10 22.07 -6.39
C LYS A 27 -3.38 21.24 -6.33
N TYR A 28 -3.26 19.92 -6.20
CA TYR A 28 -4.39 18.98 -6.28
C TYR A 28 -4.81 18.42 -4.92
N GLY A 29 -4.10 18.77 -3.83
CA GLY A 29 -4.44 18.35 -2.48
C GLY A 29 -4.55 16.83 -2.36
N ARG A 30 -5.64 16.36 -1.74
CA ARG A 30 -5.92 14.93 -1.54
C ARG A 30 -6.15 14.12 -2.83
N PHE A 31 -6.36 14.78 -3.97
CA PHE A 31 -6.56 14.11 -5.26
C PHE A 31 -5.23 13.87 -6.00
N SER A 32 -4.11 14.32 -5.44
CA SER A 32 -2.77 14.15 -6.04
C SER A 32 -2.40 12.70 -6.29
N THR A 33 -2.86 11.80 -5.43
CA THR A 33 -2.58 10.35 -5.50
C THR A 33 -3.61 9.59 -6.32
N TYR A 34 -4.68 10.22 -6.81
CA TYR A 34 -5.76 9.52 -7.53
C TYR A 34 -5.28 8.73 -8.76
N PRO A 35 -4.33 9.23 -9.58
CA PRO A 35 -3.80 8.45 -10.70
C PRO A 35 -3.07 7.16 -10.30
N LEU A 36 -2.64 7.03 -9.03
CA LEU A 36 -2.04 5.80 -8.53
C LEU A 36 -3.04 4.65 -8.49
N VAL A 37 -4.34 4.91 -8.35
CA VAL A 37 -5.37 3.85 -8.28
C VAL A 37 -5.35 2.99 -9.55
N ASP A 38 -5.29 3.62 -10.73
CA ASP A 38 -5.28 2.91 -12.01
C ASP A 38 -3.89 2.37 -12.37
N ARG A 39 -2.83 3.01 -11.88
CA ARG A 39 -1.44 2.61 -12.15
C ARG A 39 -0.90 1.56 -11.17
N TRP A 40 -1.61 1.32 -10.08
CA TRP A 40 -1.16 0.46 -8.99
C TRP A 40 -0.82 -0.96 -9.44
N ALA A 41 -1.80 -1.65 -10.03
CA ALA A 41 -1.62 -3.04 -10.46
C ALA A 41 -0.53 -3.19 -11.55
N PRO A 42 -0.49 -2.35 -12.61
CA PRO A 42 0.61 -2.38 -13.58
C PRO A 42 1.99 -2.16 -12.97
N LEU A 43 2.15 -1.14 -12.12
CA LEU A 43 3.44 -0.86 -11.46
C LEU A 43 3.89 -2.05 -10.61
N CYS A 44 2.96 -2.68 -9.92
CA CYS A 44 3.25 -3.86 -9.13
C CYS A 44 3.71 -5.06 -10.00
N LEU A 45 3.06 -5.32 -11.13
CA LEU A 45 3.49 -6.38 -12.05
C LEU A 45 4.88 -6.08 -12.62
N GLU A 46 5.11 -4.85 -13.07
CA GLU A 46 6.41 -4.39 -13.57
C GLU A 46 7.52 -4.55 -12.52
N ALA A 47 7.23 -4.24 -11.25
CA ALA A 47 8.13 -4.46 -10.13
C ALA A 47 8.49 -5.94 -9.95
N MET A 48 7.49 -6.83 -10.01
CA MET A 48 7.69 -8.26 -9.84
C MET A 48 8.46 -8.89 -11.01
N GLU A 49 8.33 -8.36 -12.23
CA GLU A 49 9.05 -8.85 -13.41
C GLU A 49 10.54 -8.47 -13.41
N GLN A 50 10.98 -7.56 -12.53
CA GLN A 50 12.38 -7.16 -12.46
C GLN A 50 13.27 -8.34 -12.07
N LYS A 51 14.31 -8.55 -12.86
CA LYS A 51 15.28 -9.63 -12.63
C LYS A 51 15.89 -9.56 -11.23
N GLU A 52 16.20 -8.36 -10.74
CA GLU A 52 16.78 -8.17 -9.40
C GLU A 52 15.85 -8.68 -8.29
N ILE A 53 14.54 -8.53 -8.47
CA ILE A 53 13.52 -9.03 -7.54
C ILE A 53 13.33 -10.54 -7.67
N GLN A 54 13.35 -11.08 -8.88
CA GLN A 54 13.27 -12.52 -9.13
C GLN A 54 14.51 -13.27 -8.61
N ASP A 55 15.69 -12.65 -8.69
CA ASP A 55 16.94 -13.25 -8.23
C ASP A 55 17.01 -13.35 -6.69
N LEU A 56 16.23 -12.57 -5.94
CA LEU A 56 16.14 -12.69 -4.47
C LEU A 56 15.71 -14.08 -4.00
N ARG A 57 14.94 -14.82 -4.82
CA ARG A 57 14.52 -16.20 -4.51
C ARG A 57 15.69 -17.18 -4.44
N LYS A 58 16.83 -16.83 -5.04
CA LYS A 58 18.05 -17.64 -5.06
C LYS A 58 18.97 -17.32 -3.88
N GLU A 59 18.69 -16.22 -3.18
CA GLU A 59 19.45 -15.76 -2.02
C GLU A 59 18.79 -16.27 -0.73
N GLN A 60 19.57 -16.32 0.35
CA GLN A 60 19.06 -16.65 1.68
C GLN A 60 19.11 -15.41 2.56
N PHE A 61 17.99 -15.13 3.22
CA PHE A 61 17.84 -14.01 4.14
C PHE A 61 17.24 -14.53 5.45
N ASP A 62 17.68 -13.99 6.58
CA ASP A 62 17.08 -14.31 7.87
C ASP A 62 15.77 -13.55 8.08
N ILE A 63 15.65 -12.36 7.48
CA ILE A 63 14.51 -11.47 7.62
C ILE A 63 14.39 -10.55 6.41
N VAL A 64 13.16 -10.21 6.03
CA VAL A 64 12.87 -9.18 5.02
C VAL A 64 12.16 -8.01 5.67
N ILE A 65 12.59 -6.79 5.34
CA ILE A 65 11.87 -5.56 5.69
C ILE A 65 11.28 -4.99 4.41
N LEU A 66 9.96 -5.05 4.30
CA LEU A 66 9.23 -4.43 3.18
C LEU A 66 8.84 -3.01 3.61
N SER A 67 9.42 -2.02 2.94
CA SER A 67 9.14 -0.60 3.17
C SER A 67 8.76 0.07 1.86
N ILE A 68 7.46 0.20 1.60
CA ILE A 68 6.96 1.04 0.51
C ILE A 68 5.50 1.41 0.76
N VAL A 69 5.08 2.50 0.11
CA VAL A 69 3.66 2.80 -0.10
C VAL A 69 3.11 1.73 -1.03
N HIS A 70 2.40 0.76 -0.45
CA HIS A 70 1.78 -0.39 -1.10
C HIS A 70 2.76 -1.50 -1.57
N SER A 71 3.58 -2.08 -0.69
CA SER A 71 4.55 -3.14 -1.08
C SER A 71 3.94 -4.54 -1.10
N GLU A 72 2.62 -4.67 -1.03
CA GLU A 72 1.93 -5.93 -0.72
C GLU A 72 2.21 -7.00 -1.77
N CYS A 73 2.44 -6.63 -3.04
CA CYS A 73 2.67 -7.65 -4.04
C CYS A 73 4.04 -8.34 -3.97
N LEU A 74 5.01 -7.76 -3.26
CA LEU A 74 6.25 -8.45 -2.95
C LEU A 74 6.05 -9.53 -1.87
N LEU A 75 4.92 -9.55 -1.16
CA LEU A 75 4.59 -10.60 -0.19
C LEU A 75 4.51 -11.98 -0.84
N ALA A 76 4.14 -12.08 -2.12
CA ALA A 76 4.15 -13.35 -2.84
C ALA A 76 5.56 -13.98 -2.89
N ILE A 77 6.58 -13.15 -3.11
CA ILE A 77 7.99 -13.59 -3.16
C ILE A 77 8.49 -13.94 -1.76
N VAL A 78 8.17 -13.11 -0.77
CA VAL A 78 8.50 -13.37 0.64
C VAL A 78 7.89 -14.68 1.13
N HIS A 79 6.63 -14.95 0.77
CA HIS A 79 5.96 -16.20 1.09
C HIS A 79 6.66 -17.41 0.47
N GLU A 80 7.13 -17.30 -0.77
CA GLU A 80 7.89 -18.37 -1.44
C GLU A 80 9.25 -18.62 -0.78
N MET A 81 9.93 -17.57 -0.33
CA MET A 81 11.21 -17.68 0.40
C MET A 81 11.06 -18.33 1.78
N LYS A 82 9.85 -18.38 2.36
CA LYS A 82 9.55 -18.97 3.68
C LYS A 82 10.35 -18.36 4.84
N ILE A 83 10.56 -17.04 4.79
CA ILE A 83 11.31 -16.28 5.78
C ILE A 83 10.40 -15.27 6.50
N PRO A 84 10.69 -14.91 7.76
CA PRO A 84 9.92 -13.91 8.46
C PRO A 84 10.10 -12.53 7.81
N TYR A 85 9.05 -11.72 7.83
CA TYR A 85 9.09 -10.36 7.31
C TYR A 85 8.52 -9.34 8.30
N ILE A 86 9.04 -8.12 8.18
CA ILE A 86 8.53 -6.93 8.85
C ILE A 86 7.98 -6.02 7.76
N TRP A 87 6.73 -5.61 7.92
CA TRP A 87 6.12 -4.62 7.05
C TRP A 87 6.17 -3.24 7.71
N ALA A 88 6.83 -2.31 7.04
CA ALA A 88 6.96 -0.93 7.47
C ALA A 88 6.22 -0.03 6.47
N THR A 89 5.22 0.72 6.96
CA THR A 89 4.48 1.68 6.15
C THR A 89 4.60 3.08 6.72
N VAL A 90 4.80 4.06 5.83
CA VAL A 90 4.82 5.49 6.16
C VAL A 90 3.41 6.12 6.12
N SER A 91 2.42 5.45 5.52
CA SER A 91 1.04 5.95 5.40
C SER A 91 0.17 5.67 6.63
N GLY A 92 0.72 5.02 7.66
CA GLY A 92 -0.06 4.50 8.79
C GLY A 92 -1.09 3.46 8.35
N PHE A 93 -1.92 2.99 9.27
CA PHE A 93 -3.02 2.06 8.96
C PHE A 93 -4.25 2.77 8.36
N MET A 94 -4.03 3.78 7.51
CA MET A 94 -5.07 4.70 7.05
C MET A 94 -5.91 4.19 5.87
N ALA A 95 -5.48 3.12 5.21
CA ALA A 95 -6.27 2.40 4.22
C ALA A 95 -6.86 1.13 4.85
N ASN A 96 -8.10 0.80 4.46
CA ASN A 96 -8.79 -0.42 4.88
C ASN A 96 -7.91 -1.67 4.73
N MET A 97 -7.19 -1.76 3.61
CA MET A 97 -6.31 -2.90 3.33
C MET A 97 -5.18 -3.05 4.36
N HIS A 98 -4.49 -1.96 4.73
CA HIS A 98 -3.39 -2.03 5.71
C HIS A 98 -3.87 -2.41 7.11
N SER A 99 -5.05 -1.92 7.51
CA SER A 99 -5.64 -2.28 8.80
C SER A 99 -6.06 -3.75 8.86
N GLU A 100 -6.69 -4.26 7.80
CA GLU A 100 -7.09 -5.67 7.72
C GLU A 100 -5.90 -6.62 7.75
N LEU A 101 -4.84 -6.30 7.00
CA LEU A 101 -3.56 -7.03 7.03
C LEU A 101 -2.93 -7.06 8.44
N ALA A 102 -3.13 -6.02 9.24
CA ALA A 102 -2.67 -5.96 10.62
C ALA A 102 -3.63 -6.62 11.63
N GLY A 103 -4.74 -7.20 11.17
CA GLY A 103 -5.77 -7.79 12.03
C GLY A 103 -6.59 -6.74 12.79
N SER A 104 -6.52 -5.48 12.39
CA SER A 104 -7.30 -4.39 12.96
C SER A 104 -8.65 -4.30 12.24
N PRO A 105 -9.79 -4.49 12.93
CA PRO A 105 -11.10 -4.30 12.33
C PRO A 105 -11.30 -2.81 12.00
N HIS A 106 -11.13 -2.46 10.73
CA HIS A 106 -11.37 -1.10 10.24
C HIS A 106 -12.68 -1.05 9.48
N PHE A 107 -13.70 -0.40 10.05
CA PHE A 107 -14.92 -0.10 9.31
C PHE A 107 -14.99 1.41 9.02
N GLN A 108 -15.12 1.75 7.74
CA GLN A 108 -15.20 3.13 7.24
C GLN A 108 -16.47 3.86 7.72
N SER A 109 -17.41 3.13 8.32
CA SER A 109 -18.62 3.67 8.95
C SER A 109 -18.34 4.36 10.30
N PHE A 110 -17.15 4.23 10.88
CA PHE A 110 -16.80 4.88 12.14
C PHE A 110 -15.36 5.40 12.20
N SER A 111 -14.47 4.86 11.35
CA SER A 111 -13.12 5.37 11.20
C SER A 111 -13.06 6.30 9.98
N PRO A 112 -12.60 7.56 10.14
CA PRO A 112 -12.51 8.51 9.04
C PRO A 112 -11.54 8.01 7.96
N ASN A 113 -11.98 8.06 6.71
CA ASN A 113 -11.12 7.81 5.58
C ASN A 113 -10.48 9.11 5.11
N LEU A 114 -9.15 9.18 5.28
CA LEU A 114 -8.37 10.35 4.89
C LEU A 114 -8.53 10.68 3.39
N LEU A 115 -8.68 9.67 2.52
CA LEU A 115 -8.88 9.85 1.08
C LEU A 115 -10.26 10.45 0.75
N SER A 116 -11.28 10.14 1.54
CA SER A 116 -12.62 10.73 1.39
C SER A 116 -12.71 12.17 1.89
N GLY A 117 -11.70 12.64 2.63
CA GLY A 117 -11.71 13.92 3.32
C GLY A 117 -12.73 14.02 4.47
N ALA A 118 -13.32 12.89 4.87
CA ALA A 118 -14.13 12.80 6.07
C ALA A 118 -13.18 12.87 7.28
N VAL A 119 -13.17 14.00 7.98
CA VAL A 119 -12.41 14.16 9.24
C VAL A 119 -13.41 14.05 10.38
N ALA A 120 -13.15 13.17 11.34
CA ALA A 120 -13.94 13.10 12.56
C ALA A 120 -13.65 14.36 13.40
N ASP A 121 -14.70 15.07 13.82
CA ASP A 121 -14.57 16.13 14.80
C ASP A 121 -14.67 15.55 16.23
N SER A 122 -14.66 16.41 17.26
CA SER A 122 -14.82 16.00 18.66
C SER A 122 -16.11 15.21 18.97
N LYS A 123 -17.12 15.28 18.08
CA LYS A 123 -18.42 14.58 18.18
C LYS A 123 -18.46 13.34 17.29
N GLY A 124 -17.39 13.04 16.56
CA GLY A 124 -17.28 11.91 15.66
C GLY A 124 -17.71 12.24 14.22
N LEU A 125 -17.91 11.20 13.40
CA LEU A 125 -18.31 11.37 12.00
C LEU A 125 -19.83 11.60 11.88
N PRO A 126 -20.28 12.63 11.12
CA PRO A 126 -21.69 12.78 10.78
C PRO A 126 -22.24 11.56 10.05
N PHE A 127 -23.53 11.26 10.21
CA PHE A 127 -24.18 10.11 9.56
C PHE A 127 -23.90 10.04 8.06
N TYR A 128 -23.94 11.18 7.36
CA TYR A 128 -23.65 11.24 5.92
C TYR A 128 -22.26 10.69 5.58
N HIS A 129 -21.22 11.11 6.32
CA HIS A 129 -19.86 10.61 6.11
C HIS A 129 -19.74 9.12 6.44
N ARG A 130 -20.44 8.65 7.49
CA ARG A 130 -20.49 7.22 7.85
C ARG A 130 -21.15 6.38 6.77
N PHE A 131 -22.26 6.86 6.20
CA PHE A 131 -23.01 6.20 5.15
C PHE A 131 -22.23 6.14 3.84
N VAL A 132 -21.66 7.26 3.40
CA VAL A 132 -20.81 7.33 2.20
C VAL A 132 -19.55 6.48 2.39
N GLY A 133 -18.92 6.54 3.56
CA GLY A 133 -17.77 5.70 3.91
C GLY A 133 -18.10 4.21 3.82
N ALA A 134 -19.24 3.77 4.34
CA ALA A 134 -19.69 2.38 4.25
C ALA A 134 -19.95 1.91 2.81
N LEU A 135 -20.56 2.76 1.96
CA LEU A 135 -20.76 2.44 0.55
C LEU A 135 -19.44 2.39 -0.23
N ALA A 136 -18.52 3.32 0.06
CA ALA A 136 -17.18 3.33 -0.53
C ALA A 136 -16.41 2.06 -0.16
N ASP A 137 -16.47 1.64 1.11
CA ASP A 137 -15.81 0.41 1.59
C ASP A 137 -16.35 -0.84 0.88
N LEU A 138 -17.67 -0.97 0.76
CA LEU A 138 -18.31 -2.06 0.02
C LEU A 138 -17.89 -2.07 -1.45
N TYR A 139 -17.82 -0.90 -2.09
CA TYR A 139 -17.35 -0.77 -3.47
C TYR A 139 -15.89 -1.18 -3.59
N THR A 140 -15.03 -0.68 -2.71
CA THR A 140 -13.61 -0.99 -2.68
C THR A 140 -13.36 -2.48 -2.47
N MET A 141 -14.05 -3.11 -1.51
CA MET A 141 -13.99 -4.56 -1.30
C MET A 141 -14.46 -5.34 -2.53
N HIS A 142 -15.53 -4.89 -3.20
CA HIS A 142 -16.03 -5.52 -4.42
C HIS A 142 -15.01 -5.46 -5.57
N VAL A 143 -14.38 -4.30 -5.79
CA VAL A 143 -13.33 -4.12 -6.81
C VAL A 143 -12.11 -5.01 -6.50
N PHE A 144 -11.65 -5.03 -5.25
CA PHE A 144 -10.51 -5.85 -4.86
C PHE A 144 -10.79 -7.36 -4.85
N HIS A 145 -12.01 -7.81 -4.58
CA HIS A 145 -12.37 -9.23 -4.70
C HIS A 145 -12.57 -9.69 -6.15
N ILE A 146 -12.99 -8.81 -7.07
CA ILE A 146 -13.15 -9.16 -8.49
C ILE A 146 -11.79 -9.15 -9.22
N GLY A 147 -10.85 -8.30 -8.81
CA GLY A 147 -9.50 -8.25 -9.39
C GLY A 147 -8.59 -9.45 -9.10
N VAL A 148 -9.07 -10.47 -8.37
CA VAL A 148 -8.33 -11.68 -7.99
C VAL A 148 -8.96 -12.94 -8.63
N LYS A 149 -9.46 -12.81 -9.87
CA LYS A 149 -9.84 -13.96 -10.70
C LYS A 149 -9.03 -14.01 -11.99
#